data_AF-A0A9X3KUY1-F1
#
_entry.id   AF-A0A9X3KUY1-F1
#
_cell.length_a   1.000
_cell.length_b   1.000
_cell.length_c   1.000
_cell.angle_alpha   90.00
_cell.angle_beta   90.00
_cell.angle_gamma   90.00
#
_symmetry.space_group_name_H-M   'P 1'
#
loop_
_entity.id
_entity.type
_entity.pdbx_description
1 polymer ?
#
loop_
_entity_poly.entity_id
_entity_poly.type
_entity_poly.pdbx_seq_one_letter_code
_entity_poly.pdbx_strand_id
1 'polypeptide(L)'
;MSGGFQKLWRSNSGATAVEFALVMPVFLLLLFGIMEFGRMLWTSHALHDTAIATARCMGVPQLECEENGVYSATKAMAFAKNTAAGWYVSLDSASVTLDHEADCYGLAGFSHVKISHQFSTVVPSLLTSLAGGTGLRAEACFTNH
;
A
#
# COMPACT_ATOMS: atom_id res chain seq x y z
N MET A 1 56.60 28.94 -2.27
CA MET A 1 55.24 28.58 -2.74
C MET A 1 54.38 28.16 -1.55
N SER A 2 53.91 29.09 -0.69
CA SER A 2 53.26 28.74 0.60
C SER A 2 51.96 29.51 0.93
N GLY A 3 51.38 30.26 -0.02
CA GLY A 3 50.27 31.18 0.26
C GLY A 3 48.85 30.67 -0.03
N GLY A 4 48.69 29.49 -0.64
CA GLY A 4 47.39 29.01 -1.12
C GLY A 4 46.45 28.52 -0.01
N PHE A 5 46.98 27.77 0.97
CA PHE A 5 46.16 27.13 2.00
C PHE A 5 45.60 28.08 3.06
N GLN A 6 46.31 29.17 3.40
CA GLN A 6 45.80 30.18 4.35
C GLN A 6 44.59 30.97 3.81
N LYS A 7 44.45 31.10 2.49
CA LYS A 7 43.30 31.77 1.86
C LYS A 7 42.02 30.92 1.91
N LEU A 8 42.15 29.60 1.82
CA LEU A 8 41.01 28.67 1.98
C LEU A 8 40.47 28.67 3.41
N TRP A 9 41.35 28.76 4.41
CA TRP A 9 40.96 28.73 5.83
C TRP A 9 40.31 30.03 6.33
N ARG A 10 40.52 31.15 5.62
CA ARG A 10 40.00 32.48 5.97
C ARG A 10 38.77 32.89 5.13
N SER A 11 38.25 31.97 4.31
CA SER A 11 37.12 32.21 3.41
C SER A 11 35.79 31.90 4.12
N ASN A 12 35.02 32.94 4.49
CA ASN A 12 33.66 32.80 5.04
C ASN A 12 32.62 32.42 3.98
N SER A 13 33.00 32.39 2.70
CA SER A 13 32.11 32.13 1.56
C SER A 13 31.54 30.70 1.53
N GLY A 14 32.09 29.78 2.33
CA GLY A 14 31.63 28.39 2.43
C GLY A 14 30.79 28.08 3.67
N ALA A 15 30.64 29.03 4.61
CA ALA A 15 29.92 28.78 5.86
C ALA A 15 28.46 28.42 5.62
N THR A 16 27.79 29.12 4.69
CA THR A 16 26.39 28.84 4.30
C THR A 16 26.22 27.46 3.65
N ALA A 17 27.22 26.99 2.91
CA ALA A 17 27.20 25.65 2.32
C ALA A 17 27.31 24.55 3.40
N VAL A 18 28.11 24.80 4.44
CA VAL A 18 28.24 23.88 5.59
C VAL A 18 26.96 23.88 6.44
N GLU A 19 26.37 25.04 6.70
CA GLU A 19 25.09 25.15 7.42
C GLU A 19 23.97 24.40 6.68
N PHE A 20 23.89 24.55 5.36
CA PHE A 20 22.93 23.80 4.54
C PHE A 20 23.19 22.29 4.57
N ALA A 21 24.46 21.87 4.50
CA ALA A 21 24.83 20.46 4.55
C ALA A 21 24.45 19.78 5.89
N LEU A 22 24.31 20.54 6.98
CA LEU A 22 23.86 20.01 8.27
C LEU A 22 22.33 19.86 8.34
N VAL A 23 21.57 20.77 7.73
CA VAL A 23 20.10 20.74 7.77
C VAL A 23 19.50 19.80 6.72
N MET A 24 20.12 19.76 5.53
CA MET A 24 19.63 19.03 4.37
C MET A 24 19.36 17.53 4.63
N PRO A 25 20.22 16.77 5.35
CA PRO A 25 19.95 15.37 5.65
C PRO A 25 18.67 15.15 6.47
N VAL A 26 18.45 15.97 7.50
CA VAL A 26 17.25 15.87 8.35
C VAL A 26 16.00 16.24 7.55
N PHE A 27 16.09 17.29 6.74
CA PHE A 27 15.00 17.71 5.87
C PHE A 27 14.61 16.63 4.86
N LEU A 28 15.60 16.00 4.21
CA LEU A 28 15.34 14.90 3.27
C LEU A 28 14.74 13.67 3.98
N LEU A 29 15.23 13.31 5.16
CA LEU A 29 14.66 12.20 5.94
C LEU A 29 13.18 12.44 6.26
N LEU A 30 12.82 13.66 6.65
CA LEU A 30 11.42 14.02 6.91
C LEU A 30 10.58 13.99 5.62
N LEU A 31 11.09 14.55 4.54
CA LEU A 31 10.39 14.55 3.25
C LEU A 31 10.12 13.12 2.75
N PHE A 32 11.16 12.29 2.66
CA PHE A 32 11.01 10.90 2.20
C PHE A 32 10.18 10.07 3.19
N GLY A 33 10.32 10.30 4.49
CA GLY A 33 9.51 9.64 5.51
C GLY A 33 8.01 9.91 5.32
N ILE A 34 7.63 11.17 5.12
CA ILE A 34 6.23 11.55 4.89
C ILE A 34 5.73 10.98 3.55
N MET A 35 6.54 11.03 2.49
CA MET A 35 6.17 10.49 1.17
C MET A 35 5.91 8.97 1.22
N GLU A 36 6.82 8.21 1.85
CA GLU A 36 6.70 6.76 1.95
C GLU A 36 5.54 6.35 2.84
N PHE A 37 5.33 7.06 3.95
CA PHE A 37 4.17 6.83 4.82
C PHE A 37 2.85 7.15 4.11
N GLY A 38 2.79 8.25 3.37
CA GLY A 38 1.62 8.62 2.56
C GLY A 38 1.30 7.58 1.49
N ARG A 39 2.31 7.07 0.78
CA ARG A 39 2.14 5.96 -0.18
C ARG A 39 1.63 4.69 0.49
N MET A 40 2.16 4.34 1.67
CA MET A 40 1.72 3.16 2.40
C MET A 40 0.25 3.27 2.82
N LEU A 41 -0.18 4.44 3.33
CA LEU A 41 -1.58 4.69 3.67
C LEU A 41 -2.49 4.64 2.44
N TRP A 42 -2.07 5.23 1.32
CA TRP A 42 -2.78 5.15 0.05
C TRP A 42 -2.99 3.69 -0.38
N THR A 43 -1.92 2.87 -0.35
CA THR A 43 -2.02 1.44 -0.69
C THR A 43 -2.94 0.71 0.28
N SER A 44 -2.87 0.98 1.58
CA SER A 44 -3.78 0.36 2.57
C SER A 44 -5.24 0.68 2.27
N HIS A 45 -5.55 1.95 1.98
CA HIS A 45 -6.90 2.36 1.61
C HIS A 45 -7.38 1.67 0.33
N ALA A 46 -6.54 1.64 -0.71
CA ALA A 46 -6.85 0.97 -1.97
C ALA A 46 -7.15 -0.53 -1.79
N LEU A 47 -6.40 -1.22 -0.91
CA LEU A 47 -6.64 -2.64 -0.61
C LEU A 47 -7.98 -2.85 0.10
N HIS A 48 -8.33 -1.99 1.05
CA HIS A 48 -9.64 -2.06 1.73
C HIS A 48 -10.80 -1.80 0.76
N ASP A 49 -10.70 -0.76 -0.07
CA ASP A 49 -11.72 -0.46 -1.07
C ASP A 49 -11.89 -1.62 -2.07
N THR A 50 -10.77 -2.18 -2.54
CA THR A 50 -10.77 -3.36 -3.41
C THR A 50 -11.43 -4.56 -2.74
N ALA A 51 -11.11 -4.86 -1.47
CA ALA A 51 -11.70 -5.96 -0.74
C ALA A 51 -13.22 -5.79 -0.58
N ILE A 52 -13.67 -4.58 -0.23
CA ILE A 52 -15.10 -4.25 -0.07
C ILE A 52 -15.84 -4.37 -1.40
N ALA A 53 -15.30 -3.80 -2.46
CA ALA A 53 -15.91 -3.89 -3.80
C ALA A 53 -15.98 -5.34 -4.28
N THR A 54 -14.93 -6.13 -4.04
CA THR A 54 -14.89 -7.55 -4.44
C THR A 54 -15.88 -8.38 -3.61
N ALA A 55 -15.97 -8.17 -2.29
CA ALA A 55 -16.93 -8.88 -1.46
C ALA A 55 -18.38 -8.58 -1.89
N ARG A 56 -18.68 -7.32 -2.23
CA ARG A 56 -19.96 -6.91 -2.83
C ARG A 56 -20.22 -7.60 -4.17
N CYS A 57 -19.18 -7.71 -4.99
CA CYS A 57 -19.25 -8.37 -6.28
C CYS A 57 -19.55 -9.86 -6.17
N MET A 58 -19.01 -10.52 -5.15
CA MET A 58 -19.31 -11.91 -4.88
C MET A 58 -20.73 -12.11 -4.32
N GLY A 59 -21.19 -11.26 -3.41
CA GLY A 59 -22.47 -11.45 -2.72
C GLY A 59 -23.71 -10.98 -3.50
N VAL A 60 -23.54 -10.22 -4.59
CA VAL A 60 -24.64 -9.78 -5.47
C VAL A 60 -24.40 -10.32 -6.87
N PRO A 61 -25.41 -10.94 -7.54
CA PRO A 61 -25.28 -11.44 -8.90
C PRO A 61 -24.96 -10.30 -9.87
N GLN A 62 -23.68 -10.14 -10.20
CA GLN A 62 -23.18 -9.15 -11.15
C GLN A 62 -22.26 -9.81 -12.18
N LEU A 63 -22.27 -9.30 -13.40
CA LEU A 63 -21.63 -9.90 -14.58
C LEU A 63 -20.11 -10.07 -14.41
N GLU A 64 -19.52 -9.25 -13.53
CA GLU A 64 -18.11 -9.16 -13.20
C GLU A 64 -17.63 -10.28 -12.26
N CYS A 65 -18.50 -10.89 -11.47
CA CYS A 65 -18.18 -11.99 -10.54
C CYS A 65 -18.97 -13.27 -10.80
N GLU A 66 -19.82 -13.27 -11.82
CA GLU A 66 -20.76 -14.35 -12.10
C GLU A 66 -20.61 -14.87 -13.53
N GLU A 67 -20.84 -16.17 -13.72
CA GLU A 67 -20.95 -16.83 -15.01
C GLU A 67 -22.26 -17.65 -15.06
N ASN A 68 -23.16 -17.28 -15.98
CA ASN A 68 -24.46 -17.96 -16.19
C ASN A 68 -25.38 -18.02 -14.95
N GLY A 69 -25.48 -16.96 -14.16
CA GLY A 69 -26.34 -16.94 -12.96
C GLY A 69 -25.65 -17.48 -11.70
N VAL A 70 -24.38 -17.89 -11.78
CA VAL A 70 -23.66 -18.55 -10.69
C VAL A 70 -22.32 -17.87 -10.43
N TYR A 71 -21.99 -17.68 -9.15
CA TYR A 71 -20.69 -17.15 -8.72
C TYR A 71 -19.50 -17.88 -9.41
N SER A 72 -18.53 -17.09 -9.88
CA SER A 72 -17.30 -17.57 -10.50
C SER A 72 -16.08 -16.95 -9.84
N ALA A 73 -15.33 -17.77 -9.10
CA ALA A 73 -14.11 -17.35 -8.40
C ALA A 73 -13.06 -16.76 -9.35
N THR A 74 -12.96 -17.28 -10.58
CA THR A 74 -12.05 -16.78 -11.61
C THR A 74 -12.38 -15.35 -12.02
N LYS A 75 -13.67 -15.07 -12.22
CA LYS A 75 -14.15 -13.73 -12.57
C LYS A 75 -14.00 -12.75 -11.40
N ALA A 76 -14.37 -13.17 -10.19
CA ALA A 76 -14.17 -12.37 -8.99
C ALA A 76 -12.69 -12.03 -8.72
N MET A 77 -11.77 -12.97 -8.96
CA MET A 77 -10.34 -12.71 -8.90
C MET A 77 -9.90 -11.69 -9.95
N ALA A 78 -10.40 -11.80 -11.19
CA ALA A 78 -10.11 -10.83 -12.23
C ALA A 78 -10.63 -9.42 -11.87
N PHE A 79 -11.85 -9.34 -11.31
CA PHE A 79 -12.43 -8.10 -10.80
C PHE A 79 -11.57 -7.48 -9.68
N ALA A 80 -11.14 -8.26 -8.70
CA ALA A 80 -10.27 -7.79 -7.62
C ALA A 80 -8.96 -7.21 -8.18
N LYS A 81 -8.33 -7.91 -9.14
CA LYS A 81 -7.07 -7.45 -9.77
C LYS A 81 -7.28 -6.18 -10.60
N ASN A 82 -8.37 -6.08 -11.34
CA ASN A 82 -8.69 -4.89 -12.16
C ASN A 82 -8.99 -3.68 -11.27
N THR A 83 -9.76 -3.88 -10.19
CA THR A 83 -10.06 -2.83 -9.21
C THR A 83 -8.78 -2.33 -8.55
N ALA A 84 -7.92 -3.23 -8.06
CA ALA A 84 -6.62 -2.85 -7.49
C ALA A 84 -5.71 -2.13 -8.51
N ALA A 85 -5.70 -2.58 -9.77
CA ALA A 85 -4.92 -1.94 -10.83
C ALA A 85 -5.40 -0.51 -11.10
N GLY A 86 -6.70 -0.23 -10.97
CA GLY A 86 -7.26 1.14 -11.01
C GLY A 86 -6.71 2.06 -9.91
N TRP A 87 -6.30 1.49 -8.79
CA TRP A 87 -5.62 2.19 -7.69
C TRP A 87 -4.09 2.23 -7.82
N TYR A 88 -3.54 1.76 -8.94
CA TYR A 88 -2.11 1.54 -9.17
C TYR A 88 -1.46 0.53 -8.22
N VAL A 89 -2.24 -0.44 -7.72
CA VAL A 89 -1.75 -1.55 -6.90
C VAL A 89 -1.84 -2.84 -7.71
N SER A 90 -0.73 -3.57 -7.83
CA SER A 90 -0.71 -4.87 -8.50
C SER A 90 -0.92 -5.97 -7.47
N LEU A 91 -1.93 -6.81 -7.69
CA LEU A 91 -2.20 -7.98 -6.85
C LEU A 91 -1.81 -9.26 -7.58
N ASP A 92 -1.13 -10.14 -6.85
CA ASP A 92 -0.96 -11.52 -7.27
C ASP A 92 -2.15 -12.36 -6.80
N SER A 93 -2.51 -13.38 -7.57
CA SER A 93 -3.67 -14.22 -7.28
C SER A 93 -3.48 -15.03 -5.99
N ALA A 94 -2.23 -15.37 -5.63
CA ALA A 94 -1.92 -16.05 -4.36
C ALA A 94 -2.07 -15.15 -3.13
N SER A 95 -2.17 -13.83 -3.34
CA SER A 95 -2.27 -12.83 -2.28
C SER A 95 -3.72 -12.48 -1.90
N VAL A 96 -4.68 -12.99 -2.68
CA VAL A 96 -6.13 -12.78 -2.51
C VAL A 96 -6.80 -14.11 -2.19
N THR A 97 -7.56 -14.15 -1.11
CA THR A 97 -8.44 -15.29 -0.78
C THR A 97 -9.89 -14.87 -0.90
N LEU A 98 -10.65 -15.61 -1.68
CA LEU A 98 -12.07 -15.41 -1.91
C LEU A 98 -12.83 -16.59 -1.31
N ASP A 99 -13.74 -16.31 -0.38
CA ASP A 99 -14.62 -17.29 0.22
C ASP A 99 -16.06 -16.80 0.07
N HIS A 100 -16.86 -17.51 -0.72
CA HIS A 100 -18.24 -17.11 -1.00
C HIS A 100 -19.22 -17.65 0.04
N GLU A 101 -18.84 -18.60 0.89
CA GLU A 101 -19.71 -19.18 1.92
C GLU A 101 -19.07 -19.05 3.31
N ALA A 102 -18.44 -17.91 3.57
CA ALA A 102 -17.72 -17.66 4.79
C ALA A 102 -18.65 -17.36 5.98
N ASP A 103 -18.15 -17.67 7.17
CA ASP A 103 -18.66 -17.13 8.42
C ASP A 103 -17.99 -15.78 8.73
N CYS A 104 -18.79 -14.72 8.74
CA CYS A 104 -18.36 -13.38 9.12
C CYS A 104 -19.03 -12.98 10.43
N TYR A 105 -18.23 -12.65 11.45
CA TYR A 105 -18.74 -12.22 12.77
C TYR A 105 -19.73 -13.22 13.42
N GLY A 106 -19.56 -14.52 13.16
CA GLY A 106 -20.44 -15.59 13.67
C GLY A 106 -21.75 -15.76 12.89
N LEU A 107 -21.86 -15.15 11.70
CA LEU A 107 -23.00 -15.29 10.81
C LEU A 107 -22.54 -15.96 9.50
N ALA A 108 -23.23 -17.02 9.10
CA ALA A 108 -23.01 -17.73 7.84
C ALA A 108 -23.65 -16.99 6.65
N GLY A 109 -23.25 -17.36 5.43
CA GLY A 109 -23.84 -16.82 4.19
C GLY A 109 -23.26 -15.48 3.77
N PHE A 110 -21.98 -15.23 4.08
CA PHE A 110 -21.27 -14.03 3.67
C PHE A 110 -20.17 -14.37 2.65
N SER A 111 -19.97 -13.46 1.71
CA SER A 111 -18.76 -13.39 0.92
C SER A 111 -17.66 -12.67 1.70
N HIS A 112 -16.55 -13.35 1.93
CA HIS A 112 -15.37 -12.83 2.61
C HIS A 112 -14.18 -12.76 1.66
N VAL A 113 -13.60 -11.57 1.56
CA VAL A 113 -12.39 -11.33 0.80
C VAL A 113 -11.28 -10.94 1.75
N LYS A 114 -10.12 -11.58 1.64
CA LYS A 114 -8.88 -11.14 2.30
C LYS A 114 -7.80 -10.90 1.27
N ILE A 115 -7.08 -9.80 1.44
CA ILE A 115 -5.98 -9.40 0.58
C ILE A 115 -4.77 -9.15 1.48
N SER A 116 -3.66 -9.81 1.17
CA SER A 116 -2.37 -9.57 1.80
C SER A 116 -1.44 -8.93 0.78
N HIS A 117 -0.72 -7.87 1.15
CA HIS A 117 0.16 -7.17 0.22
C HIS A 117 1.43 -6.70 0.93
N GLN A 118 2.59 -7.04 0.35
CA GLN A 118 3.88 -6.55 0.83
C GLN A 118 4.18 -5.20 0.18
N PHE A 119 4.12 -4.13 0.97
CA PHE A 119 4.47 -2.80 0.49
C PHE A 119 5.97 -2.72 0.19
N SER A 120 6.31 -2.41 -1.07
CA SER A 120 7.68 -2.22 -1.51
C SER A 120 8.15 -0.80 -1.19
N THR A 121 9.21 -0.71 -0.39
CA THR A 121 9.78 0.55 0.10
C THR A 121 11.30 0.47 0.06
N VAL A 122 11.95 1.63 -0.10
CA VAL A 122 13.42 1.75 -0.01
C VAL A 122 13.92 1.97 1.43
N VAL A 123 13.01 2.18 2.39
CA VAL A 123 13.32 2.43 3.81
C VAL A 123 12.54 1.48 4.75
N PRO A 124 12.64 0.15 4.58
CA PRO A 124 11.82 -0.82 5.31
C PRO A 124 12.03 -0.79 6.82
N SER A 125 13.26 -0.55 7.30
CA SER A 125 13.56 -0.46 8.73
C SER A 125 12.88 0.76 9.38
N LEU A 126 12.86 1.90 8.70
CA LEU A 126 12.20 3.12 9.18
C LEU A 126 10.68 2.92 9.26
N LEU A 127 10.07 2.39 8.20
CA LEU A 127 8.62 2.11 8.20
C LEU A 127 8.24 1.03 9.20
N THR A 128 9.06 0.01 9.40
CA THR A 128 8.79 -1.02 10.43
C THR A 128 8.80 -0.41 11.82
N SER A 129 9.75 0.49 12.12
CA SER A 129 9.83 1.17 13.40
C SER A 129 8.71 2.18 13.66
N LEU A 130 8.17 2.82 12.61
CA LEU A 130 7.15 3.88 12.75
C LEU A 130 5.71 3.37 12.57
N ALA A 131 5.50 2.47 11.62
CA ALA A 131 4.17 2.02 11.16
C ALA A 131 3.89 0.53 11.47
N GLY A 132 4.79 -0.16 12.17
CA GLY A 132 4.58 -1.54 12.63
C GLY A 132 4.82 -2.63 11.57
N GLY A 133 5.36 -2.28 10.40
CA GLY A 133 5.76 -3.22 9.35
C GLY A 133 5.36 -2.75 7.94
N THR A 134 5.66 -3.57 6.93
CA THR A 134 5.27 -3.32 5.53
C THR A 134 4.23 -4.31 4.99
N GLY A 135 3.79 -5.25 5.83
CA GLY A 135 2.75 -6.21 5.49
C GLY A 135 1.37 -5.61 5.69
N LEU A 136 0.76 -5.17 4.59
CA LEU A 136 -0.59 -4.64 4.57
C LEU A 136 -1.59 -5.78 4.43
N ARG A 137 -2.68 -5.69 5.19
CA ARG A 137 -3.80 -6.63 5.12
C ARG A 137 -5.09 -5.86 5.03
N ALA A 138 -5.98 -6.32 4.17
CA ALA A 138 -7.34 -5.83 4.07
C ALA A 138 -8.29 -7.01 4.04
N GLU A 139 -9.40 -6.89 4.77
CA GLU A 139 -10.47 -7.87 4.76
C GLU A 139 -11.82 -7.16 4.68
N ALA A 140 -12.78 -7.80 4.03
CA ALA A 140 -14.14 -7.31 3.93
C ALA A 140 -15.13 -8.46 3.81
N CYS A 141 -16.27 -8.30 4.46
CA CYS A 141 -17.40 -9.22 4.40
C CYS A 141 -18.62 -8.54 3.77
N PHE A 142 -19.39 -9.28 3.00
CA PHE A 142 -20.65 -8.82 2.42
C PHE A 142 -21.68 -9.96 2.39
N THR A 143 -22.97 -9.65 2.57
CA THR A 143 -24.05 -10.66 2.60
C THR A 143 -24.28 -11.25 1.22
N ASN A 144 -24.52 -12.56 1.14
CA ASN A 144 -24.98 -13.18 -0.10
C ASN A 144 -26.49 -13.00 -0.25
N HIS A 145 -26.94 -12.74 -1.48
CA HIS A 145 -28.35 -12.58 -1.85
C HIS A 145 -28.83 -13.67 -2.81
#